data_AF-A0A922EIB5-F1
#
_entry.id   AF-A0A922EIB5-F1
#
_cell.length_a   1.000
_cell.length_b   1.000
_cell.length_c   1.000
_cell.angle_alpha   90.00
_cell.angle_beta   90.00
_cell.angle_gamma   90.00
#
_symmetry.space_group_name_H-M   'P 1'
#
loop_
_entity.id
_entity.type
_entity.pdbx_description
1 polymer ?
#
loop_
_entity_poly.entity_id
_entity_poly.type
_entity_poly.pdbx_seq_one_letter_code
_entity_poly.pdbx_strand_id
1 'polypeptide(L)'
;MERSQMNFKRLSLTDLKIDIKRVPKKKELLDAMEKADVKKKWENSSWGRKLIVHKRRASLTDFDRFKLMLAKIKRAGLVRQELAKLKKENAS
;
A
#
# COMPACT_ATOMS: atom_id res chain seq x y z
N MET A 1 -15.19 11.86 -8.46
CA MET A 1 -16.08 10.71 -8.74
C MET A 1 -17.51 11.14 -8.46
N GLU A 2 -18.39 10.95 -9.43
CA GLU A 2 -19.82 11.21 -9.31
C GLU A 2 -20.54 9.89 -8.95
N ARG A 3 -21.70 9.97 -8.29
CA ARG A 3 -22.42 8.77 -7.85
C ARG A 3 -22.95 8.03 -9.07
N SER A 4 -22.49 6.79 -9.27
CA SER A 4 -22.93 5.92 -10.36
C SER A 4 -23.19 4.49 -9.85
N GLN A 5 -24.01 3.75 -10.58
CA GLN A 5 -24.24 2.33 -10.33
C GLN A 5 -23.07 1.52 -10.90
N MET A 6 -22.58 0.54 -10.14
CA MET A 6 -21.50 -0.38 -10.56
C MET A 6 -21.90 -1.83 -10.28
N ASN A 7 -21.51 -2.73 -11.19
CA ASN A 7 -21.70 -4.17 -10.99
C ASN A 7 -20.72 -4.71 -9.94
N PHE A 8 -21.21 -5.48 -8.96
CA PHE A 8 -20.39 -6.08 -7.91
C PHE A 8 -19.32 -7.03 -8.43
N LYS A 9 -19.49 -7.65 -9.61
CA LYS A 9 -18.44 -8.49 -10.23
C LYS A 9 -17.15 -7.72 -10.54
N ARG A 10 -17.19 -6.39 -10.66
CA ARG A 10 -16.02 -5.54 -10.92
C ARG A 10 -15.39 -4.96 -9.66
N LEU A 11 -15.93 -5.29 -8.49
CA LEU A 11 -15.54 -4.71 -7.21
C LEU A 11 -15.12 -5.81 -6.24
N SER A 12 -14.11 -5.52 -5.44
CA SER A 12 -13.70 -6.34 -4.32
C SER A 12 -13.90 -5.52 -3.05
N LEU A 13 -14.63 -6.07 -2.08
CA LEU A 13 -14.87 -5.42 -0.80
C LEU A 13 -13.57 -5.39 0.02
N THR A 14 -13.43 -4.36 0.84
CA THR A 14 -12.32 -4.20 1.77
C THR A 14 -12.83 -4.42 3.20
N ASP A 15 -11.92 -4.68 4.14
CA ASP A 15 -12.26 -4.87 5.55
C ASP A 15 -12.62 -3.55 6.28
N LEU A 16 -12.49 -2.41 5.60
CA LEU A 16 -12.78 -1.08 6.16
C LEU A 16 -14.28 -0.80 6.10
N LYS A 17 -14.96 -0.90 7.25
CA LYS A 17 -16.39 -0.58 7.39
C LYS A 17 -16.61 0.82 7.96
N ILE A 18 -17.64 1.50 7.47
CA ILE A 18 -18.17 2.76 8.01
C ILE A 18 -19.67 2.58 8.21
N ASP A 19 -20.19 2.96 9.36
CA ASP A 19 -21.62 2.90 9.62
C ASP A 19 -22.31 4.15 9.05
N ILE A 20 -23.20 3.93 8.08
CA ILE A 20 -23.97 4.97 7.38
C ILE A 20 -25.43 4.55 7.24
N LYS A 21 -26.34 5.53 7.19
CA LYS A 21 -27.76 5.29 6.93
C LYS A 21 -27.99 4.82 5.48
N ARG A 22 -29.11 4.14 5.22
CA ARG A 22 -29.49 3.72 3.87
C ARG A 22 -29.70 4.95 2.97
N VAL A 23 -28.99 4.99 1.84
CA VAL A 23 -29.04 6.10 0.84
C VAL A 23 -28.68 7.47 1.45
N PRO A 24 -27.40 7.68 1.86
CA PRO A 24 -26.97 8.98 2.37
C PRO A 24 -26.81 10.01 1.24
N LYS A 25 -26.87 11.30 1.60
CA LYS A 25 -26.46 12.39 0.70
C LYS A 25 -24.94 12.38 0.54
N LYS A 26 -24.44 12.90 -0.59
CA LYS A 26 -22.99 12.94 -0.89
C LYS A 26 -22.18 13.65 0.21
N LYS A 27 -22.71 14.76 0.74
CA LYS A 27 -22.06 15.54 1.81
C LYS A 27 -21.88 14.70 3.08
N GLU A 28 -22.96 14.10 3.56
CA GLU A 28 -22.94 13.25 4.77
C GLU A 28 -21.99 12.05 4.63
N LEU A 29 -21.92 11.46 3.43
CA LEU A 29 -20.99 10.35 3.15
C LEU A 29 -19.53 10.80 3.22
N LEU A 30 -19.20 11.97 2.67
CA LEU A 30 -17.84 12.53 2.73
C LEU A 30 -17.46 12.84 4.18
N ASP A 31 -18.36 13.48 4.93
CA ASP A 31 -18.14 13.79 6.35
C ASP A 31 -17.90 12.49 7.17
N ALA A 32 -18.65 11.42 6.90
CA ALA A 32 -18.46 10.12 7.55
C ALA A 32 -17.12 9.47 7.17
N MET A 33 -16.71 9.58 5.90
CA MET A 33 -15.44 9.06 5.39
C MET A 33 -14.23 9.75 6.04
N GLU A 34 -14.33 11.07 6.21
CA GLU A 34 -13.31 11.90 6.87
C GLU A 34 -13.24 11.60 8.37
N LYS A 35 -14.39 11.54 9.06
CA LYS A 35 -14.46 11.17 10.49
C LYS A 35 -13.87 9.80 10.77
N ALA A 36 -14.08 8.84 9.87
CA ALA A 36 -13.56 7.48 10.01
C ALA A 36 -12.08 7.33 9.57
N ASP A 37 -11.47 8.39 9.02
CA ASP A 37 -10.11 8.45 8.47
C ASP A 37 -9.78 7.30 7.50
N VAL A 38 -10.76 6.94 6.67
CA VAL A 38 -10.70 5.74 5.83
C VAL A 38 -9.58 5.81 4.81
N LYS A 39 -9.30 7.00 4.28
CA LYS A 39 -8.23 7.20 3.29
C LYS A 39 -6.87 6.84 3.89
N LYS A 40 -6.55 7.33 5.09
CA LYS A 40 -5.27 7.01 5.74
C LYS A 40 -5.21 5.54 6.16
N LYS A 41 -6.30 4.97 6.67
CA LYS A 41 -6.38 3.53 6.98
C LYS A 41 -6.15 2.67 5.74
N TRP A 42 -6.74 3.06 4.61
CA TRP A 42 -6.54 2.38 3.32
C TRP A 42 -5.09 2.49 2.84
N GLU A 43 -4.52 3.70 2.81
CA GLU A 43 -3.13 3.91 2.39
C GLU A 43 -2.12 3.19 3.28
N ASN A 44 -2.44 2.97 4.56
CA ASN A 44 -1.62 2.20 5.49
C ASN A 44 -1.88 0.69 5.48
N SER A 45 -2.99 0.24 4.90
CA SER A 45 -3.29 -1.19 4.77
C SER A 45 -2.24 -1.87 3.87
N SER A 46 -1.98 -3.16 4.10
CA SER A 46 -1.06 -3.95 3.28
C SER A 46 -1.46 -3.94 1.79
N TRP A 47 -2.76 -4.02 1.53
CA TRP A 47 -3.33 -3.99 0.18
C TRP A 47 -3.19 -2.61 -0.46
N GLY A 48 -3.57 -1.53 0.22
CA GLY A 48 -3.41 -0.17 -0.29
C GLY A 48 -1.94 0.19 -0.56
N ARG A 49 -1.04 -0.17 0.36
CA ARG A 49 0.42 -0.02 0.16
C ARG A 49 0.90 -0.78 -1.08
N LYS A 50 0.41 -2.01 -1.31
CA LYS A 50 0.75 -2.79 -2.50
C LYS A 50 0.35 -2.07 -3.79
N LEU A 51 -0.86 -1.51 -3.87
CA LEU A 51 -1.31 -0.76 -5.04
C LEU A 51 -0.46 0.51 -5.27
N ILE A 52 -0.15 1.25 -4.19
CA ILE A 52 0.68 2.45 -4.27
C ILE A 52 2.08 2.11 -4.78
N VAL A 53 2.70 1.05 -4.25
CA VAL A 53 4.01 0.58 -4.71
C VAL A 53 3.96 0.16 -6.18
N HIS A 54 2.91 -0.54 -6.61
CA HIS A 54 2.75 -0.92 -8.01
C HIS A 54 2.69 0.32 -8.92
N LYS A 55 1.87 1.32 -8.56
CA LYS A 55 1.77 2.57 -9.30
C LYS A 55 3.10 3.33 -9.36
N ARG A 56 3.82 3.43 -8.24
CA ARG A 56 5.15 4.08 -8.17
C ARG A 56 6.18 3.35 -9.03
N ARG A 57 6.15 2.02 -9.07
CA ARG A 57 7.08 1.22 -9.90
C ARG A 57 6.80 1.37 -11.38
N ALA A 58 5.53 1.48 -11.77
CA ALA A 58 5.14 1.75 -13.15
C ALA A 58 5.62 3.13 -13.62
N SER A 59 5.65 4.12 -12.73
CA SER A 59 6.08 5.50 -13.06
C SER A 59 7.59 5.74 -13.02
N LEU A 60 8.44 4.73 -12.76
CA LEU A 60 9.88 4.93 -12.68
C LEU A 60 10.49 5.23 -14.06
N THR A 61 11.42 6.18 -14.09
CA THR A 61 12.27 6.42 -15.25
C THR A 61 13.42 5.42 -15.30
N ASP A 62 14.10 5.30 -16.44
CA ASP A 62 15.23 4.37 -16.60
C ASP A 62 16.37 4.68 -15.62
N PHE A 63 16.72 5.97 -15.48
CA PHE A 63 17.73 6.41 -14.52
C PHE A 63 17.34 6.08 -13.06
N ASP A 64 16.06 6.16 -12.69
CA ASP A 64 15.61 5.75 -11.37
C ASP A 64 15.74 4.25 -11.15
N ARG A 65 15.50 3.42 -12.19
CA ARG A 65 15.72 1.97 -12.11
C ARG A 65 17.19 1.65 -11.88
N PHE A 66 18.10 2.36 -12.57
CA PHE A 66 19.54 2.20 -12.38
C PHE A 66 19.98 2.54 -10.94
N LYS A 67 19.54 3.69 -10.40
CA LYS A 67 19.80 4.06 -8.99
C LYS A 67 19.28 3.02 -8.01
N LEU A 68 18.06 2.52 -8.22
CA LEU A 68 17.46 1.48 -7.38
C LEU A 68 18.21 0.15 -7.46
N MET A 69 18.73 -0.22 -8.63
CA MET A 69 19.54 -1.43 -8.81
C MET A 69 20.80 -1.38 -7.94
N LEU A 70 21.58 -0.30 -8.04
CA LEU A 70 22.81 -0.14 -7.25
C LEU A 70 22.53 -0.13 -5.75
N ALA A 71 21.50 0.60 -5.31
CA ALA A 71 21.10 0.63 -3.90
C ALA A 71 20.70 -0.76 -3.37
N LYS A 72 20.00 -1.57 -4.18
CA LYS A 72 19.62 -2.95 -3.83
C LYS A 72 20.83 -3.86 -3.70
N ILE A 73 21.79 -3.78 -4.62
CA ILE A 73 23.02 -4.59 -4.57
C ILE A 73 23.79 -4.29 -3.29
N LYS A 74 24.00 -3.00 -2.98
CA LYS A 74 24.70 -2.57 -1.75
C LYS A 74 23.99 -3.06 -0.48
N ARG A 75 22.67 -2.87 -0.40
CA ARG A 75 21.86 -3.35 0.74
C ARG A 75 21.96 -4.86 0.91
N ALA A 76 21.84 -5.63 -0.18
CA ALA A 76 21.90 -7.09 -0.12
C ALA A 76 23.28 -7.59 0.32
N GLY A 77 24.36 -6.92 -0.08
CA GLY A 77 25.72 -7.21 0.39
C GLY A 77 25.85 -7.09 1.90
N LEU A 78 25.43 -5.96 2.47
CA LEU A 78 25.47 -5.72 3.92
C LEU A 78 24.63 -6.72 4.72
N VAL A 79 23.41 -6.99 4.26
CA VAL A 79 22.52 -7.96 4.92
C VAL A 79 23.14 -9.36 4.93
N ARG A 80 23.76 -9.80 3.82
CA ARG A 80 24.42 -11.11 3.76
C ARG A 80 25.61 -11.22 4.71
N GLN A 81 26.44 -10.17 4.80
CA GLN A 81 27.58 -10.15 5.72
C GLN A 81 27.11 -10.28 7.17
N GLU A 82 26.09 -9.51 7.56
CA GLU A 82 25.59 -9.54 8.93
C GLU A 82 24.91 -10.89 9.26
N LEU A 83 24.13 -11.44 8.33
CA LEU A 83 23.57 -12.78 8.48
C LEU A 83 24.64 -13.87 8.61
N ALA A 84 25.76 -13.74 7.91
CA ALA A 84 26.86 -14.70 8.01
C ALA A 84 27.52 -14.67 9.40
N LYS A 85 27.69 -13.49 10.01
CA LYS A 85 28.20 -13.36 11.39
C LYS A 85 27.25 -14.00 12.40
N LEU A 86 25.95 -13.66 12.34
CA LEU A 86 24.93 -14.22 13.24
C LEU A 86 24.85 -15.75 13.14
N LYS A 87 25.00 -16.31 11.92
CA LYS A 87 25.05 -17.76 11.73
C LYS A 87 26.30 -18.39 12.36
N LYS A 88 27.46 -17.72 12.27
CA LYS A 88 28.71 -18.20 12.87
C LYS A 88 28.64 -18.16 14.40
N GLU A 89 28.08 -17.10 14.97
CA GLU A 89 27.84 -16.97 16.42
C GLU A 89 26.90 -18.06 16.94
N ASN A 90 25.77 -18.32 16.25
CA ASN A 90 24.83 -19.37 16.66
C ASN A 90 25.32 -20.82 16.43
N ALA A 91 26.38 -21.00 15.64
CA ALA A 91 26.98 -22.31 15.37
C ALA A 91 28.16 -22.64 16.30
N SER A 92 28.63 -21.66 17.08
CA SER A 92 29.60 -21.84 18.17
C SER A 92 28.86 -22.07 19.47
#